data_AF-A0A4R4L2B0-F1
#
_entry.id   AF-A0A4R4L2B0-F1
#
_cell.length_a   1.000
_cell.length_b   1.000
_cell.length_c   1.000
_cell.angle_alpha   90.00
_cell.angle_beta   90.00
_cell.angle_gamma   90.00
#
_symmetry.space_group_name_H-M   'P 1'
#
loop_
_entity.id
_entity.type
_entity.pdbx_description
1 polymer ?
#
loop_
_entity_poly.entity_id
_entity_poly.type
_entity_poly.pdbx_seq_one_letter_code
_entity_poly.pdbx_strand_id
1 'polypeptide(L)'
;MPKRAEVIPTTDATQLIAPLAQVFAVALVTALFIAYGRSSGLLGTIGFALNFVALAALVGVEFVINLVFAHLPSPTIAELRAGPLGIALTVASVLFLLGTWTFVAALWRVPGPP
;
A
#
# COMPACT_ATOMS: atom_id res chain seq x y z
N MET A 1 2.87 -23.89 -21.70
CA MET A 1 1.68 -23.01 -21.69
C MET A 1 0.96 -23.21 -20.36
N PRO A 2 0.93 -22.22 -19.44
CA PRO A 2 0.36 -22.43 -18.12
C PRO A 2 -1.18 -22.38 -18.20
N LYS A 3 -1.80 -23.54 -17.98
CA LYS A 3 -3.24 -23.83 -18.09
C LYS A 3 -4.05 -23.41 -16.84
N ARG A 4 -3.65 -22.33 -16.16
CA ARG A 4 -4.22 -21.90 -14.85
C ARG A 4 -4.86 -20.50 -14.85
N ALA A 5 -4.99 -19.86 -16.01
CA ALA A 5 -5.60 -18.54 -16.13
C ALA A 5 -7.13 -18.59 -16.38
N GLU A 6 -7.73 -19.78 -16.46
CA GLU A 6 -9.11 -19.95 -16.97
C GLU A 6 -10.17 -20.23 -15.91
N VAL A 7 -9.81 -20.41 -14.63
CA VAL A 7 -10.77 -20.91 -13.63
C VAL A 7 -11.60 -19.81 -12.97
N ILE A 8 -11.19 -18.53 -13.09
CA ILE A 8 -12.01 -17.40 -12.64
C ILE A 8 -11.82 -16.29 -13.68
N PRO A 9 -12.86 -15.91 -14.45
CA PRO A 9 -12.82 -14.67 -15.22
C PRO A 9 -12.50 -13.55 -14.25
N THR A 10 -11.37 -12.88 -14.42
CA THR A 10 -11.07 -11.64 -13.70
C THR A 10 -12.03 -10.57 -14.22
N THR A 11 -13.27 -10.60 -13.74
CA THR A 11 -14.24 -9.52 -13.92
C THR A 11 -13.66 -8.25 -13.31
N ASP A 12 -13.91 -7.10 -13.93
CA ASP A 12 -13.48 -5.76 -13.49
C ASP A 12 -13.72 -5.52 -11.99
N ALA A 13 -14.78 -6.14 -11.44
CA ALA A 13 -15.10 -6.12 -10.02
C ALA A 13 -13.97 -6.70 -9.12
N THR A 14 -13.30 -7.77 -9.55
CA THR A 14 -12.22 -8.42 -8.79
C THR A 14 -10.94 -7.58 -8.81
N GLN A 15 -10.69 -6.85 -9.91
CA GLN A 15 -9.56 -5.92 -10.03
C GLN A 15 -9.68 -4.72 -9.09
N LEU A 16 -10.90 -4.34 -8.71
CA LEU A 16 -11.18 -3.25 -7.78
C LEU A 16 -11.11 -3.66 -6.29
N ILE A 17 -11.07 -4.96 -5.99
CA ILE A 17 -10.94 -5.45 -4.60
C ILE A 17 -9.59 -5.07 -4.01
N ALA A 18 -8.52 -5.09 -4.82
CA ALA A 18 -7.19 -4.82 -4.32
C ALA A 18 -6.99 -3.34 -3.89
N PRO A 19 -7.44 -2.33 -4.66
CA PRO A 19 -7.47 -0.95 -4.18
C PRO A 19 -8.36 -0.74 -2.95
N LEU A 20 -9.49 -1.44 -2.85
CA LEU A 20 -10.39 -1.37 -1.69
C LEU A 20 -9.70 -1.79 -0.39
N ALA A 21 -8.90 -2.86 -0.42
CA ALA A 21 -8.14 -3.32 0.75
C ALA A 21 -7.18 -2.23 1.27
N GLN A 22 -6.58 -1.46 0.37
CA GLN A 22 -5.67 -0.37 0.76
C GLN A 22 -6.42 0.85 1.31
N VAL A 23 -7.62 1.15 0.82
CA VAL A 23 -8.49 2.16 1.43
C VAL A 23 -8.83 1.78 2.87
N PHE A 24 -9.16 0.51 3.12
CA PHE A 24 -9.37 0.02 4.49
C PHE A 24 -8.10 0.08 5.34
N ALA A 25 -6.92 -0.19 4.77
CA ALA A 25 -5.66 -0.06 5.47
C ALA A 25 -5.38 1.40 5.90
N VAL A 26 -5.65 2.38 5.03
CA VAL A 26 -5.54 3.81 5.36
C VAL A 26 -6.50 4.16 6.51
N ALA A 27 -7.75 3.72 6.43
CA ALA A 27 -8.74 3.96 7.47
C ALA A 27 -8.32 3.35 8.81
N LEU A 28 -7.82 2.10 8.81
CA LEU A 28 -7.33 1.39 9.98
C LEU A 28 -6.15 2.10 10.63
N VAL A 29 -5.13 2.46 9.85
CA VAL A 29 -3.93 3.16 10.36
C VAL A 29 -4.29 4.51 10.94
N THR A 30 -5.21 5.24 10.30
CA THR A 30 -5.74 6.50 10.82
C THR A 30 -6.48 6.30 12.13
N ALA A 31 -7.34 5.29 12.23
CA ALA A 31 -8.05 4.96 13.47
C ALA A 31 -7.09 4.58 14.60
N LEU A 32 -6.06 3.77 14.32
CA LEU A 32 -5.03 3.39 15.29
C LEU A 32 -4.23 4.61 15.76
N PHE A 33 -3.90 5.56 14.87
CA PHE A 33 -3.22 6.78 15.25
C PHE A 33 -4.09 7.68 16.15
N ILE A 34 -5.38 7.79 15.85
CA ILE A 34 -6.34 8.55 16.69
C ILE A 34 -6.47 7.88 18.07
N ALA A 35 -6.59 6.56 18.12
CA ALA A 35 -6.83 5.81 19.35
C ALA A 35 -5.60 5.69 20.26
N TYR A 36 -4.42 5.46 19.69
CA TYR A 36 -3.20 5.13 20.45
C TYR A 36 -1.97 5.94 20.01
N GLY A 37 -1.98 6.52 18.81
CA GLY A 37 -0.85 7.24 18.25
C GLY A 37 -0.62 8.62 18.86
N ARG A 38 -1.66 9.34 19.28
CA ARG A 38 -1.49 10.68 19.91
C ARG A 38 -0.69 10.65 21.21
N SER A 39 -0.73 9.55 21.97
CA SER A 39 0.02 9.39 23.22
C SER A 39 1.48 8.96 23.00
N SER A 40 1.85 8.51 21.79
CA SER A 40 3.23 8.09 21.45
C SER A 40 4.14 9.23 20.97
N GLY A 41 3.67 10.48 21.02
CA GLY A 41 4.46 11.68 20.78
C GLY A 41 4.96 11.86 19.34
N LEU A 42 6.08 12.56 19.17
CA LEU A 42 6.65 12.91 17.86
C LEU A 42 6.93 11.67 16.99
N LEU A 43 7.39 10.58 17.60
CA LEU A 43 7.71 9.34 16.90
C LEU A 43 6.47 8.67 16.29
N GLY A 44 5.36 8.63 17.04
CA GLY A 44 4.07 8.13 16.54
C GLY A 44 3.54 8.97 15.38
N THR A 45 3.73 10.29 15.45
CA THR A 45 3.31 11.22 14.39
C THR A 45 4.13 11.02 13.11
N ILE A 46 5.45 10.91 13.23
CA ILE A 46 6.33 10.65 12.07
C ILE A 46 6.04 9.27 11.47
N GLY A 47 5.89 8.24 12.31
CA GLY A 47 5.55 6.89 11.87
C GLY A 47 4.21 6.85 11.13
N PHE A 48 3.19 7.51 11.67
CA PHE A 48 1.89 7.64 11.01
C PHE A 48 1.99 8.38 9.66
N ALA A 49 2.65 9.53 9.62
CA ALA A 49 2.77 10.31 8.38
C ALA A 49 3.49 9.51 7.28
N LEU A 50 4.59 8.84 7.62
CA LEU A 50 5.31 7.98 6.68
C LEU A 50 4.44 6.81 6.20
N ASN A 51 3.71 6.16 7.12
CA ASN A 51 2.85 5.03 6.77
C ASN A 51 1.66 5.46 5.90
N PHE A 52 1.01 6.58 6.24
CA PHE A 52 -0.11 7.14 5.50
C PHE A 52 0.28 7.55 4.08
N VAL A 53 1.38 8.30 3.93
CA VAL A 53 1.90 8.72 2.62
C VAL A 53 2.22 7.50 1.76
N ALA A 54 2.81 6.47 2.37
CA ALA A 54 3.16 5.28 1.64
C ALA A 54 1.96 4.42 1.24
N LEU A 55 0.95 4.29 2.11
CA LEU A 55 -0.32 3.66 1.76
C LEU A 55 -1.03 4.43 0.63
N ALA A 56 -1.04 5.76 0.68
CA ALA A 56 -1.59 6.58 -0.41
C ALA A 56 -0.84 6.37 -1.74
N ALA A 57 0.50 6.27 -1.69
CA ALA A 57 1.30 5.93 -2.87
C ALA A 57 0.97 4.52 -3.40
N LEU A 58 0.82 3.54 -2.51
CA LEU A 58 0.44 2.17 -2.88
C LEU A 58 -0.95 2.08 -3.52
N VAL A 59 -1.92 2.88 -3.06
CA VAL A 59 -3.23 3.01 -3.74
C VAL A 59 -3.02 3.42 -5.19
N GLY A 60 -2.21 4.44 -5.45
CA GLY A 60 -1.87 4.84 -6.82
C GLY A 60 -1.24 3.69 -7.64
N VAL A 61 -0.31 2.95 -7.04
CA VAL A 61 0.32 1.77 -7.67
C VAL A 61 -0.72 0.70 -8.03
N GLU A 62 -1.60 0.38 -7.09
CA GLU A 62 -2.64 -0.63 -7.23
C GLU A 62 -3.60 -0.28 -8.36
N PHE A 63 -3.98 1.01 -8.47
CA PHE A 63 -4.78 1.51 -9.59
C PHE A 63 -4.05 1.37 -10.93
N VAL A 64 -2.75 1.69 -11.00
CA VAL A 64 -1.96 1.51 -12.23
C VAL A 64 -1.87 0.04 -12.63
N ILE A 65 -1.61 -0.86 -11.67
CA ILE A 65 -1.50 -2.30 -11.96
C ILE A 65 -2.86 -2.87 -12.40
N ASN A 66 -3.93 -2.58 -11.66
CA ASN A 66 -5.23 -3.21 -11.87
C ASN A 66 -6.04 -2.58 -13.00
N LEU A 67 -5.90 -1.28 -13.30
CA LEU A 67 -6.65 -0.63 -14.38
C LEU A 67 -5.83 -0.41 -15.64
N VAL A 68 -4.55 -0.06 -15.52
CA VAL A 68 -3.72 0.26 -16.69
C VAL A 68 -3.02 -1.00 -17.20
N PHE A 69 -2.25 -1.67 -16.36
CA PHE A 69 -1.47 -2.83 -16.80
C PHE A 69 -2.35 -4.03 -17.17
N ALA A 70 -3.56 -4.14 -16.60
CA ALA A 70 -4.53 -5.18 -16.98
C ALA A 70 -4.87 -5.18 -18.48
N HIS A 71 -4.73 -4.03 -19.15
CA HIS A 71 -5.06 -3.86 -20.57
C HIS A 71 -3.81 -3.77 -21.47
N LEU A 72 -2.60 -3.88 -20.90
CA LEU A 72 -1.35 -3.75 -21.65
C LEU A 72 -0.69 -5.11 -21.90
N PRO A 73 -0.07 -5.30 -23.07
CA PRO A 73 0.73 -6.50 -23.32
C PRO A 73 2.00 -6.50 -22.43
N SER A 74 2.39 -7.70 -21.98
CA SER A 74 3.54 -7.90 -21.09
C SER A 74 4.86 -7.22 -21.50
N PRO A 75 5.28 -7.18 -22.79
CA PRO A 75 6.51 -6.47 -23.17
C PRO A 75 6.45 -4.97 -22.87
N THR A 76 5.31 -4.31 -23.09
CA THR A 76 5.12 -2.89 -22.77
C THR A 76 5.19 -2.63 -21.27
N ILE A 77 4.62 -3.51 -20.44
CA ILE A 77 4.73 -3.41 -18.98
C ILE A 77 6.19 -3.52 -18.53
N ALA A 78 6.97 -4.42 -19.15
CA ALA A 78 8.39 -4.59 -18.83
C ALA A 78 9.21 -3.34 -19.17
N GLU A 79 8.96 -2.72 -20.33
CA GLU A 79 9.61 -1.45 -20.70
C GLU A 79 9.22 -0.31 -19.75
N LEU A 80 7.94 -0.18 -19.40
CA LEU A 80 7.48 0.84 -18.45
C LEU A 80 8.14 0.66 -17.07
N ARG A 81 8.27 -0.58 -16.60
CA ARG A 81 8.96 -0.89 -15.33
C ARG A 81 10.47 -0.71 -15.39
N ALA A 82 11.10 -0.83 -16.56
CA ALA A 82 12.52 -0.50 -16.73
C ALA A 82 12.77 1.01 -16.69
N GLY A 83 11.74 1.82 -16.92
CA GLY A 83 11.77 3.28 -16.89
C GLY A 83 11.44 3.90 -15.52
N PRO A 84 11.12 5.21 -15.51
CA PRO A 84 10.85 5.97 -14.29
C PRO A 84 9.71 5.42 -13.43
N LEU A 85 8.74 4.72 -14.04
CA LEU A 85 7.65 4.11 -13.31
C LEU A 85 8.15 3.02 -12.36
N GLY A 86 9.12 2.19 -12.77
CA GLY A 86 9.72 1.19 -11.89
C GLY A 86 10.34 1.81 -10.64
N ILE A 87 11.06 2.92 -10.80
CA ILE A 87 11.66 3.66 -9.69
C ILE A 87 10.57 4.14 -8.72
N ALA A 88 9.48 4.73 -9.23
CA ALA A 88 8.37 5.19 -8.41
C ALA A 88 7.70 4.03 -7.63
N LEU A 89 7.51 2.87 -8.27
CA LEU A 89 6.99 1.65 -7.62
C LEU A 89 7.89 1.20 -6.47
N THR A 90 9.20 1.18 -6.68
CA THR A 90 10.17 0.79 -5.66
C THR A 90 10.18 1.77 -4.50
N VAL A 91 10.20 3.07 -4.76
CA VAL A 91 10.18 4.11 -3.72
C VAL A 91 8.91 4.00 -2.87
N ALA A 92 7.74 3.84 -3.50
CA ALA A 92 6.47 3.65 -2.79
C ALA A 92 6.52 2.41 -1.86
N SER A 93 7.07 1.30 -2.36
CA SER A 93 7.21 0.05 -1.60
C SER A 93 8.14 0.20 -0.40
N VAL A 94 9.29 0.87 -0.57
CA VAL A 94 10.27 1.11 0.50
C VAL A 94 9.69 2.04 1.56
N LEU A 95 9.06 3.14 1.16
CA LEU A 95 8.39 4.07 2.08
C LEU A 95 7.31 3.36 2.89
N PHE A 96 6.57 2.44 2.26
CA PHE A 96 5.53 1.66 2.95
C PHE A 96 6.13 0.76 4.02
N LEU A 97 7.19 0.03 3.67
CA LEU A 97 7.86 -0.85 4.62
C LEU A 97 8.40 -0.06 5.82
N LEU A 98 9.12 1.04 5.56
CA LEU A 98 9.73 1.87 6.61
C LEU A 98 8.68 2.56 7.47
N GLY A 99 7.63 3.13 6.85
CA GLY A 99 6.52 3.76 7.56
C GLY A 99 5.78 2.76 8.44
N THR A 100 5.49 1.56 7.92
CA THR A 100 4.81 0.49 8.68
C THR A 100 5.62 0.07 9.90
N TRP A 101 6.90 -0.22 9.71
CA TRP A 101 7.78 -0.62 10.80
C TRP A 101 7.89 0.46 11.87
N THR A 102 8.06 1.72 11.46
CA THR A 102 8.16 2.86 12.38
C THR A 102 6.87 3.05 13.17
N PHE A 103 5.71 2.95 12.50
CA PHE A 103 4.41 3.10 13.14
C PHE A 103 4.10 1.96 14.12
N VAL A 104 4.37 0.71 13.73
CA VAL A 104 4.20 -0.46 14.61
C VAL A 104 5.12 -0.37 15.84
N ALA A 105 6.39 0.01 15.65
CA ALA A 105 7.32 0.21 16.75
C ALA A 105 6.88 1.34 17.70
N ALA A 106 6.26 2.40 17.18
CA ALA A 106 5.71 3.48 18.00
C ALA A 106 4.50 3.00 18.82
N LEU A 107 3.61 2.20 18.22
CA LEU A 107 2.46 1.60 18.92
C LEU A 107 2.90 0.63 20.03
N TRP A 108 3.94 -0.18 19.80
CA TRP A 108 4.48 -1.10 20.82
C TRP A 108 5.10 -0.40 22.04
N ARG A 109 5.47 0.88 21.93
CA ARG A 109 5.99 1.65 23.06
C ARG A 109 4.89 2.28 23.92
N VAL A 110 3.63 2.20 23.52
CA VAL A 110 2.50 2.67 24.32
C VAL A 110 2.25 1.63 25.43
N PRO A 111 2.38 1.98 26.72
CA PRO A 111 2.01 1.08 27.81
C PRO A 111 0.54 0.71 27.68
N GLY A 112 0.20 -0.57 27.92
CA GLY A 112 -1.19 -1.04 27.93
C GLY A 112 -2.08 -0.25 28.89
N PRO A 113 -3.41 -0.27 28.71
CA PRO A 113 -4.33 0.50 29.55
C PRO A 113 -4.16 0.15 31.04
N PRO A 114 -4.40 1.11 31.96
CA PRO A 114 -4.28 0.89 33.40
C PRO A 114 -5.26 -0.15 33.94
#